data_AF-A0A969RD52-F1
#
_entry.id   AF-A0A969RD52-F1
#
_cell.length_a   1.000
_cell.length_b   1.000
_cell.length_c   1.000
_cell.angle_alpha   90.00
_cell.angle_beta   90.00
_cell.angle_gamma   90.00
#
_symmetry.space_group_name_H-M   'P 1'
#
loop_
_entity.id
_entity.type
_entity.pdbx_description
1 polymer ?
#
loop_
_entity_poly.entity_id
_entity_poly.type
_entity_poly.pdbx_seq_one_letter_code
_entity_poly.pdbx_strand_id
1 'polypeptide(L)'
;MSLLTKAPIAKQEAWLSCVSKNQEKMQIWEERNPMNYLHKFHLVEAEKARVLGQFLEAEEFYEQAIAGAAENEFIQEEALAYELAAKHYLARGRAKIAQTYMKEAHYCYDRWGAKAKVKDLETRYPQFFSQSSRVAPTLIPTPSRTISNPSHTALDLAAVMQASEAISREVELEPLLRSLMQILIENAGAQTGYLILENAGEWLIEAACDFKNDENAGAVQVVQSVPIANQLPESIIQYVIRTQESVTLNDATCEGNFISDSYIQHNQPKSISACRC
;
A
#
# COMPACT_ATOMS: atom_id res chain seq x y z
N MET A 1 -22.99 -16.87 -4.35
CA MET A 1 -24.14 -15.96 -4.56
C MET A 1 -24.55 -15.72 -6.04
N SER A 2 -23.92 -16.34 -7.06
CA SER A 2 -24.42 -16.35 -8.45
C SER A 2 -25.68 -17.22 -8.67
N LEU A 3 -26.13 -17.94 -7.64
CA LEU A 3 -27.21 -18.93 -7.78
C LEU A 3 -28.60 -18.30 -7.70
N LEU A 4 -28.80 -17.26 -6.86
CA LEU A 4 -30.13 -16.65 -6.67
C LEU A 4 -30.63 -16.01 -7.96
N THR A 5 -29.80 -15.17 -8.59
CA THR A 5 -30.16 -14.45 -9.82
C THR A 5 -30.36 -15.35 -11.05
N LYS A 6 -29.94 -16.61 -11.00
CA LYS A 6 -30.08 -17.60 -12.10
C LYS A 6 -31.12 -18.68 -11.79
N ALA A 7 -31.70 -18.70 -10.59
CA ALA A 7 -32.66 -19.71 -10.18
C ALA A 7 -34.11 -19.32 -10.54
N PRO A 8 -35.02 -20.30 -10.69
CA PRO A 8 -36.46 -20.04 -10.83
C PRO A 8 -37.01 -19.23 -9.64
N ILE A 9 -38.00 -18.37 -9.88
CA ILE A 9 -38.59 -17.44 -8.90
C ILE A 9 -39.00 -18.14 -7.59
N ALA A 10 -39.67 -19.30 -7.69
CA ALA A 10 -40.08 -20.08 -6.51
C ALA A 10 -38.89 -20.53 -5.63
N LYS A 11 -37.71 -20.79 -6.21
CA LYS A 11 -36.49 -21.11 -5.43
C LYS A 11 -35.88 -19.84 -4.82
N GLN A 12 -35.96 -18.71 -5.51
CA GLN A 12 -35.50 -17.42 -4.98
C GLN A 12 -36.29 -17.02 -3.73
N GLU A 13 -37.62 -17.14 -3.77
CA GLU A 13 -38.50 -16.84 -2.64
C GLU A 13 -38.20 -17.76 -1.43
N ALA A 14 -38.03 -19.06 -1.67
CA ALA A 14 -37.67 -20.01 -0.62
C ALA A 14 -36.31 -19.68 0.01
N TRP A 15 -35.31 -19.30 -0.79
CA TRP A 15 -33.99 -18.92 -0.29
C TRP A 15 -34.02 -17.59 0.47
N LEU A 16 -34.76 -16.59 -0.01
CA LEU A 16 -34.94 -15.33 0.70
C LEU A 16 -35.64 -15.54 2.05
N SER A 17 -36.66 -16.41 2.10
CA SER A 17 -37.30 -16.78 3.37
C SER A 17 -36.32 -17.43 4.35
N CYS A 18 -35.42 -18.29 3.85
CA CYS A 18 -34.38 -18.90 4.67
C CYS A 18 -33.37 -17.86 5.19
N VAL A 19 -32.95 -16.93 4.34
CA VAL A 19 -32.05 -15.82 4.73
C VAL A 19 -32.71 -14.96 5.81
N SER A 20 -33.97 -14.55 5.64
CA SER A 20 -34.70 -13.76 6.63
C SER A 20 -34.78 -14.46 7.99
N LYS A 21 -35.09 -15.76 8.03
CA LYS A 21 -35.12 -16.54 9.27
C LYS A 21 -33.75 -16.66 9.94
N ASN A 22 -32.67 -16.70 9.16
CA ASN A 22 -31.32 -16.70 9.70
C ASN A 22 -30.94 -15.33 10.25
N GLN A 23 -31.37 -14.25 9.60
CA GLN A 23 -31.15 -12.88 10.08
C GLN A 23 -31.87 -12.59 11.39
N GLU A 24 -33.10 -13.07 11.58
CA GLU A 24 -33.79 -12.98 12.88
C GLU A 24 -32.97 -13.61 14.02
N LYS A 25 -32.28 -14.73 13.73
CA LYS A 25 -31.40 -15.36 14.73
C LYS A 25 -30.11 -14.58 14.96
N MET A 26 -29.52 -14.04 13.88
CA MET A 26 -28.30 -13.24 13.97
C MET A 26 -28.54 -11.93 14.71
N GLN A 27 -29.71 -11.31 14.55
CA GLN A 27 -30.11 -10.12 15.30
C GLN A 27 -30.12 -10.38 16.81
N ILE A 28 -30.64 -11.53 17.26
CA ILE A 28 -30.60 -11.91 18.69
C ILE A 28 -29.16 -12.04 19.20
N TRP A 29 -28.22 -12.48 18.35
CA TRP A 29 -26.81 -12.62 18.72
C TRP A 29 -26.09 -11.28 18.75
N GLU A 30 -26.38 -10.42 17.78
CA GLU A 30 -25.88 -9.05 17.72
C GLU A 30 -26.32 -8.24 18.93
N GLU A 31 -27.61 -8.27 19.30
CA GLU A 31 -28.13 -7.55 20.47
C GLU A 31 -27.42 -7.94 21.77
N ARG A 32 -26.92 -9.19 21.84
CA ARG A 32 -26.21 -9.73 23.01
C ARG A 32 -24.70 -9.55 22.94
N ASN A 33 -24.12 -9.51 21.75
CA ASN A 33 -22.69 -9.40 21.53
C ASN A 33 -22.39 -8.76 20.16
N PRO A 34 -22.54 -7.42 20.05
CA PRO A 34 -22.46 -6.73 18.76
C PRO A 34 -21.07 -6.83 18.15
N MET A 35 -20.01 -6.79 18.98
CA MET A 35 -18.61 -6.91 18.56
C MET A 35 -18.35 -8.17 17.72
N ASN A 36 -19.02 -9.29 18.04
CA ASN A 36 -18.80 -10.57 17.38
C ASN A 36 -19.73 -10.87 16.19
N TYR A 37 -20.91 -10.24 16.15
CA TYR A 37 -21.98 -10.63 15.23
C TYR A 37 -22.52 -9.50 14.35
N LEU A 38 -22.36 -8.24 14.74
CA LEU A 38 -22.91 -7.08 14.01
C LEU A 38 -22.37 -7.00 12.57
N HIS A 39 -21.06 -7.12 12.41
CA HIS A 39 -20.43 -7.07 11.08
C HIS A 39 -20.92 -8.21 10.16
N LYS A 40 -21.18 -9.40 10.72
CA LYS A 40 -21.72 -10.54 9.97
C LYS A 40 -23.18 -10.31 9.59
N PHE A 41 -23.96 -9.74 10.49
CA PHE A 41 -25.36 -9.38 10.24
C PHE A 41 -25.45 -8.38 9.09
N HIS A 42 -24.67 -7.29 9.15
CA HIS A 42 -24.59 -6.29 8.09
C HIS A 42 -24.15 -6.89 6.75
N LEU A 43 -23.17 -7.79 6.74
CA LEU A 43 -22.71 -8.40 5.48
C LEU A 43 -23.82 -9.21 4.79
N VAL A 44 -24.67 -9.90 5.56
CA VAL A 44 -25.81 -10.65 5.03
C VAL A 44 -26.92 -9.69 4.55
N GLU A 45 -27.19 -8.59 5.28
CA GLU A 45 -28.13 -7.56 4.81
C GLU A 45 -27.64 -6.88 3.52
N ALA A 46 -26.34 -6.62 3.38
CA ALA A 46 -25.76 -6.05 2.17
C ALA A 46 -26.02 -6.95 0.94
N GLU A 47 -25.75 -8.25 1.07
CA GLU A 47 -25.99 -9.20 -0.01
C GLU A 47 -27.48 -9.40 -0.33
N LYS A 48 -28.35 -9.36 0.68
CA LYS A 48 -29.81 -9.40 0.49
C LYS A 48 -30.29 -8.17 -0.27
N ALA A 49 -29.89 -6.97 0.17
CA ALA A 49 -30.19 -5.70 -0.51
C ALA A 49 -29.67 -5.70 -1.95
N ARG A 50 -28.43 -6.17 -2.18
CA ARG A 50 -27.84 -6.31 -3.51
C ARG A 50 -28.70 -7.16 -4.44
N VAL A 51 -29.21 -8.30 -3.96
CA VAL A 51 -30.03 -9.21 -4.77
C VAL A 51 -31.43 -8.66 -5.02
N LEU A 52 -31.98 -7.88 -4.07
CA LEU A 52 -33.26 -7.19 -4.22
C LEU A 52 -33.18 -5.90 -5.08
N GLY A 53 -31.97 -5.50 -5.51
CA GLY A 53 -31.77 -4.28 -6.30
C GLY A 53 -31.72 -2.99 -5.49
N GLN A 54 -31.66 -3.09 -4.17
CA GLN A 54 -31.55 -1.98 -3.21
C GLN A 54 -30.09 -1.57 -3.08
N PHE A 55 -29.59 -0.88 -4.11
CA PHE A 55 -28.15 -0.73 -4.28
C PHE A 55 -27.47 0.23 -3.31
N LEU A 56 -28.18 1.26 -2.85
CA LEU A 56 -27.63 2.23 -1.90
C LEU A 56 -27.56 1.64 -0.51
N GLU A 57 -28.63 0.94 -0.11
CA GLU A 57 -28.70 0.19 1.14
C GLU A 57 -27.62 -0.89 1.18
N ALA A 58 -27.39 -1.58 0.06
CA ALA A 58 -26.30 -2.56 -0.04
C ALA A 58 -24.93 -1.91 0.17
N GLU A 59 -24.66 -0.74 -0.42
CA GLU A 59 -23.41 -0.01 -0.22
C GLU A 59 -23.20 0.33 1.25
N GLU A 60 -24.21 0.89 1.92
CA GLU A 60 -24.14 1.28 3.33
C GLU A 60 -23.88 0.07 4.24
N PHE A 61 -24.56 -1.05 4.02
CA PHE A 61 -24.33 -2.26 4.79
C PHE A 61 -22.95 -2.90 4.54
N TYR A 62 -22.40 -2.81 3.32
CA TYR A 62 -21.02 -3.26 3.08
C TYR A 62 -20.02 -2.44 3.89
N GLU A 63 -20.14 -1.11 3.89
CA GLU A 63 -19.25 -0.23 4.67
C GLU A 63 -19.35 -0.54 6.17
N GLN A 64 -20.56 -0.69 6.69
CA GLN A 64 -20.77 -1.04 8.09
C GLN A 64 -20.19 -2.42 8.45
N ALA A 65 -20.28 -3.40 7.54
CA ALA A 65 -19.68 -4.71 7.73
C ALA A 65 -18.15 -4.65 7.73
N ILE A 66 -17.55 -3.88 6.81
CA ILE A 66 -16.10 -3.68 6.71
C ILE A 66 -15.58 -3.00 7.99
N ALA A 67 -16.16 -1.85 8.36
CA ALA A 67 -15.75 -1.09 9.53
C ALA A 67 -15.90 -1.91 10.82
N GLY A 68 -17.03 -2.60 11.00
CA GLY A 68 -17.25 -3.44 12.16
C GLY A 68 -16.34 -4.67 12.22
N ALA A 69 -15.96 -5.24 11.08
CA ALA A 69 -15.00 -6.35 11.04
C ALA A 69 -13.57 -5.86 11.37
N ALA A 70 -13.17 -4.69 10.84
CA ALA A 70 -11.87 -4.09 11.10
C ALA A 70 -11.71 -3.67 12.57
N GLU A 71 -12.70 -2.98 13.14
CA GLU A 71 -12.70 -2.54 14.54
C GLU A 71 -12.57 -3.71 15.53
N ASN A 72 -13.11 -4.86 15.17
CA ASN A 72 -13.08 -6.07 16.00
C ASN A 72 -12.03 -7.10 15.51
N GLU A 73 -11.11 -6.69 14.63
CA GLU A 73 -9.97 -7.48 14.13
C GLU A 73 -10.34 -8.81 13.43
N PHE A 74 -11.56 -8.92 12.89
CA PHE A 74 -12.01 -10.08 12.12
C PHE A 74 -11.56 -10.00 10.66
N ILE A 75 -10.25 -10.14 10.44
CA ILE A 75 -9.61 -9.99 9.12
C ILE A 75 -10.22 -10.88 8.02
N GLN A 76 -10.76 -12.05 8.38
CA GLN A 76 -11.40 -12.95 7.40
C GLN A 76 -12.72 -12.39 6.88
N GLU A 77 -13.51 -11.81 7.79
CA GLU A 77 -14.81 -11.22 7.48
C GLU A 77 -14.63 -9.88 6.77
N GLU A 78 -13.63 -9.10 7.18
CA GLU A 78 -13.21 -7.89 6.47
C GLU A 78 -12.83 -8.18 5.02
N ALA A 79 -11.96 -9.18 4.78
CA ALA A 79 -11.57 -9.61 3.44
C ALA A 79 -12.78 -10.03 2.58
N LEU A 80 -13.72 -10.76 3.18
CA LEU A 80 -14.93 -11.21 2.51
C LEU A 80 -15.86 -10.04 2.18
N ALA A 81 -16.04 -9.09 3.11
CA ALA A 81 -16.86 -7.91 2.91
C ALA A 81 -16.31 -7.04 1.77
N TYR A 82 -14.99 -6.79 1.75
CA TYR A 82 -14.33 -6.10 0.64
C TYR A 82 -14.53 -6.84 -0.70
N GLU A 83 -14.35 -8.17 -0.76
CA GLU A 83 -14.54 -8.92 -2.01
C GLU A 83 -15.98 -8.81 -2.54
N LEU A 84 -16.97 -8.88 -1.64
CA LEU A 84 -18.39 -8.79 -2.02
C LEU A 84 -18.78 -7.37 -2.46
N ALA A 85 -18.32 -6.34 -1.75
CA ALA A 85 -18.48 -4.94 -2.14
C ALA A 85 -17.83 -4.67 -3.51
N ALA A 86 -16.61 -5.15 -3.74
CA ALA A 86 -15.92 -5.02 -5.02
C ALA A 86 -16.74 -5.62 -6.17
N LYS A 87 -17.32 -6.81 -5.96
CA LYS A 87 -18.19 -7.45 -6.95
C LYS A 87 -19.47 -6.66 -7.21
N HIS A 88 -20.08 -6.08 -6.18
CA HIS A 88 -21.25 -5.19 -6.31
C HIS A 88 -20.94 -3.99 -7.20
N TYR A 89 -19.85 -3.28 -6.92
CA TYR A 89 -19.42 -2.14 -7.72
C TYR A 89 -19.06 -2.53 -9.16
N LEU A 90 -18.40 -3.68 -9.34
CA LEU A 90 -18.05 -4.19 -10.66
C LEU A 90 -19.31 -4.51 -11.50
N ALA A 91 -20.30 -5.16 -10.90
CA ALA A 91 -21.57 -5.46 -11.58
C ALA A 91 -22.33 -4.20 -12.02
N ARG A 92 -22.09 -3.06 -11.35
CA ARG A 92 -22.65 -1.74 -11.69
C ARG A 92 -21.76 -0.89 -12.60
N GLY A 93 -20.67 -1.46 -13.13
CA GLY A 93 -19.76 -0.76 -14.03
C GLY A 93 -18.84 0.26 -13.36
N ARG A 94 -18.80 0.31 -12.02
CA ARG A 94 -17.95 1.23 -11.24
C ARG A 94 -16.55 0.63 -11.03
N ALA A 95 -15.84 0.39 -12.13
CA ALA A 95 -14.60 -0.40 -12.13
C ALA A 95 -13.48 0.17 -11.25
N LYS A 96 -13.33 1.51 -11.15
CA LYS A 96 -12.31 2.13 -10.29
C LYS A 96 -12.56 1.86 -8.81
N ILE A 97 -13.81 1.99 -8.36
CA ILE A 97 -14.18 1.68 -6.97
C ILE A 97 -14.01 0.19 -6.72
N ALA A 98 -14.49 -0.65 -7.64
CA ALA A 98 -14.30 -2.10 -7.54
C ALA A 98 -12.82 -2.51 -7.43
N GLN A 99 -11.92 -1.84 -8.15
CA GLN A 99 -10.48 -2.10 -8.07
C GLN A 99 -9.95 -1.83 -6.66
N THR A 100 -10.30 -0.69 -6.06
CA THR A 100 -9.87 -0.34 -4.69
C THR A 100 -10.28 -1.44 -3.71
N TYR A 101 -11.56 -1.78 -3.66
CA TYR A 101 -12.07 -2.79 -2.74
C TYR A 101 -11.49 -4.19 -3.03
N MET A 102 -11.24 -4.53 -4.29
CA MET A 102 -10.63 -5.81 -4.63
C MET A 102 -9.17 -5.91 -4.17
N LYS A 103 -8.43 -4.80 -4.18
CA LYS A 103 -7.06 -4.74 -3.64
C LYS A 103 -7.05 -4.86 -2.12
N GLU A 104 -7.98 -4.20 -1.43
CA GLU A 104 -8.14 -4.36 0.03
C GLU A 104 -8.51 -5.81 0.40
N ALA A 105 -9.44 -6.43 -0.33
CA ALA A 105 -9.77 -7.84 -0.13
C ALA A 105 -8.54 -8.74 -0.30
N HIS A 106 -7.75 -8.51 -1.36
CA HIS A 106 -6.50 -9.24 -1.62
C HIS A 106 -5.51 -9.08 -0.47
N TYR A 107 -5.28 -7.84 0.00
CA TYR A 107 -4.41 -7.54 1.12
C TYR A 107 -4.84 -8.25 2.41
N CYS A 108 -6.12 -8.18 2.78
CA CYS A 108 -6.63 -8.86 3.98
C CYS A 108 -6.55 -10.40 3.85
N TYR A 109 -6.84 -10.96 2.68
CA TYR A 109 -6.63 -12.39 2.43
C TYR A 109 -5.16 -12.80 2.50
N ASP A 110 -4.24 -11.96 2.03
CA ASP A 110 -2.81 -12.23 2.08
C ASP A 110 -2.28 -12.20 3.53
N ARG A 111 -2.66 -11.18 4.30
CA ARG A 111 -2.36 -11.06 5.73
C ARG A 111 -2.93 -12.21 6.55
N TRP A 112 -4.15 -12.66 6.24
CA TRP A 112 -4.73 -13.84 6.87
C TRP A 112 -4.01 -15.15 6.46
N GLY A 113 -3.24 -15.14 5.36
CA GLY A 113 -2.51 -16.31 4.86
C GLY A 113 -3.34 -17.19 3.92
N ALA A 114 -4.48 -16.71 3.41
CA ALA A 114 -5.37 -17.43 2.50
C ALA A 114 -4.83 -17.43 1.05
N LYS A 115 -3.62 -17.97 0.84
CA LYS A 115 -2.89 -17.91 -0.45
C LYS A 115 -3.67 -18.49 -1.63
N ALA A 116 -4.46 -19.54 -1.42
CA ALA A 116 -5.33 -20.09 -2.46
C ALA A 116 -6.38 -19.08 -2.93
N LYS A 117 -6.92 -18.29 -2.00
CA LYS A 117 -7.92 -17.26 -2.25
C LYS A 117 -7.31 -16.04 -2.94
N VAL A 118 -6.11 -15.63 -2.51
CA VAL A 118 -5.31 -14.58 -3.15
C VAL A 118 -5.07 -14.92 -4.63
N LYS A 119 -4.52 -16.11 -4.90
CA LYS A 119 -4.27 -16.58 -6.27
C LYS A 119 -5.55 -16.66 -7.12
N ASP A 120 -6.66 -17.06 -6.50
CA ASP A 120 -7.97 -17.10 -7.14
C ASP A 120 -8.46 -15.69 -7.52
N LEU A 121 -8.25 -14.67 -6.66
CA LEU A 121 -8.57 -13.27 -7.00
C LEU A 121 -7.70 -12.76 -8.15
N GLU A 122 -6.39 -13.01 -8.13
CA GLU A 122 -5.46 -12.61 -9.19
C GLU A 122 -5.82 -13.24 -10.53
N THR A 123 -6.21 -14.52 -10.51
CA THR A 123 -6.60 -15.27 -11.71
C THR A 123 -7.95 -14.79 -12.27
N ARG A 124 -8.92 -14.51 -11.40
CA ARG A 124 -10.28 -14.09 -11.81
C ARG A 124 -10.36 -12.63 -12.24
N TYR A 125 -9.52 -11.77 -11.67
CA TYR A 125 -9.52 -10.33 -11.94
C TYR A 125 -8.12 -9.79 -12.27
N PRO A 126 -7.44 -10.34 -13.29
CA PRO A 126 -6.08 -9.93 -13.60
C PRO A 126 -5.97 -8.43 -13.88
N GLN A 127 -7.03 -7.79 -14.40
CA GLN A 127 -7.08 -6.35 -14.66
C GLN A 127 -6.89 -5.46 -13.41
N PHE A 128 -7.11 -5.99 -12.21
CA PHE A 128 -6.96 -5.22 -10.97
C PHE A 128 -5.57 -5.35 -10.35
N PHE A 129 -4.85 -6.43 -10.67
CA PHE A 129 -3.54 -6.79 -10.11
C PHE A 129 -2.40 -6.71 -11.12
N SER A 130 -2.71 -6.64 -12.41
CA SER A 130 -1.72 -6.47 -13.49
C SER A 130 -1.28 -5.01 -13.58
N GLN A 131 -0.18 -4.66 -12.93
CA GLN A 131 0.63 -3.50 -13.34
C GLN A 131 2.08 -3.96 -13.60
N SER A 132 2.52 -3.66 -14.83
CA SER A 132 3.86 -3.85 -15.40
C SER A 132 4.23 -5.22 -15.99
N SER A 133 3.57 -5.61 -17.09
CA SER A 133 4.17 -6.41 -18.19
C SER A 133 3.28 -6.39 -19.42
N ARG A 134 3.14 -5.21 -20.04
CA ARG A 134 2.74 -5.10 -21.45
C ARG A 134 3.81 -4.31 -22.20
N VAL A 135 5.03 -4.86 -22.19
CA VAL A 135 5.97 -4.62 -23.28
C VAL A 135 5.93 -5.89 -24.12
N ALA A 136 5.21 -5.85 -25.24
CA ALA A 136 5.29 -6.92 -26.22
C ALA A 136 6.76 -7.01 -26.71
N PRO A 137 7.36 -8.21 -26.79
CA PRO A 137 8.75 -8.35 -27.23
C PRO A 137 8.81 -8.09 -28.73
N THR A 138 9.13 -6.86 -29.13
CA THR A 138 9.51 -6.57 -30.50
C THR A 138 11.01 -6.77 -30.59
N LEU A 139 11.41 -7.89 -31.19
CA LEU A 139 12.80 -8.29 -31.45
C LEU A 139 13.47 -7.31 -32.42
N ILE A 140 14.28 -6.36 -31.95
CA ILE A 140 15.41 -5.77 -32.72
C ILE A 140 16.58 -5.44 -31.75
N PRO A 141 17.85 -5.71 -32.09
CA PRO A 141 18.99 -5.57 -31.18
C PRO A 141 19.49 -4.12 -30.98
N THR A 142 20.13 -3.93 -29.83
CA THR A 142 20.97 -2.83 -29.27
C THR A 142 21.92 -2.11 -30.26
N PRO A 143 22.57 -0.95 -29.92
CA PRO A 143 22.81 -0.40 -28.57
C PRO A 143 22.68 1.13 -28.37
N SER A 144 22.71 1.49 -27.08
CA SER A 144 23.23 2.72 -26.47
C SER A 144 22.44 4.04 -26.53
N ARG A 145 22.21 4.48 -25.29
CA ARG A 145 22.20 5.85 -24.75
C ARG A 145 20.91 6.68 -24.80
N THR A 146 20.68 7.22 -23.61
CA THR A 146 19.87 8.39 -23.23
C THR A 146 18.39 8.11 -23.01
N ILE A 147 18.03 7.81 -21.75
CA ILE A 147 16.67 8.03 -21.26
C ILE A 147 16.68 9.34 -20.48
N SER A 148 16.33 10.41 -21.19
CA SER A 148 15.71 11.60 -20.61
C SER A 148 14.20 11.43 -20.74
N ASN A 149 13.50 11.26 -19.61
CA ASN A 149 12.22 11.90 -19.30
C ASN A 149 11.67 11.33 -17.97
N PRO A 150 11.76 12.09 -16.86
CA PRO A 150 11.01 11.83 -15.65
C PRO A 150 9.69 12.61 -15.70
N SER A 151 8.56 11.93 -15.78
CA SER A 151 7.29 12.52 -15.31
C SER A 151 6.25 11.43 -15.10
N HIS A 152 5.59 11.51 -13.94
CA HIS A 152 4.43 10.75 -13.47
C HIS A 152 4.65 9.56 -12.51
N THR A 153 5.88 9.28 -12.07
CA THR A 153 6.12 8.33 -10.96
C THR A 153 6.95 8.92 -9.82
N ALA A 154 6.81 10.22 -9.55
CA ALA A 154 6.85 10.62 -8.15
C ALA A 154 5.53 10.13 -7.56
N LEU A 155 5.51 8.83 -7.20
CA LEU A 155 4.69 8.36 -6.10
C LEU A 155 4.88 9.41 -5.00
N ASP A 156 3.82 10.14 -4.68
CA ASP A 156 3.80 11.16 -3.65
C ASP A 156 4.05 10.45 -2.32
N LEU A 157 5.33 10.16 -2.05
CA LEU A 157 5.78 9.42 -0.89
C LEU A 157 5.51 10.27 0.34
N ALA A 158 5.49 11.61 0.19
CA ALA A 158 5.02 12.52 1.21
C ALA A 158 3.53 12.27 1.55
N ALA A 159 2.64 12.08 0.58
CA ALA A 159 1.23 11.74 0.84
C ALA A 159 1.07 10.34 1.46
N VAL A 160 1.87 9.36 1.01
CA VAL A 160 1.89 8.02 1.61
C VAL A 160 2.46 8.06 3.03
N MET A 161 3.52 8.84 3.29
CA MET A 161 4.11 9.04 4.61
C MET A 161 3.16 9.79 5.54
N GLN A 162 2.44 10.81 5.06
CA GLN A 162 1.41 11.50 5.85
C GLN A 162 0.24 10.58 6.19
N ALA A 163 -0.20 9.75 5.24
CA ALA A 163 -1.22 8.74 5.49
C ALA A 163 -0.72 7.69 6.49
N SER A 164 0.51 7.20 6.33
CA SER A 164 1.12 6.24 7.25
C SER A 164 1.43 6.86 8.63
N GLU A 165 1.79 8.13 8.73
CA GLU A 165 1.99 8.87 10.00
C GLU A 165 0.65 9.04 10.74
N ALA A 166 -0.42 9.38 10.02
CA ALA A 166 -1.76 9.45 10.58
C ALA A 166 -2.25 8.09 11.12
N ILE A 167 -1.88 7.00 10.44
CA ILE A 167 -2.16 5.61 10.85
C ILE A 167 -1.24 5.17 12.02
N SER A 168 0.03 5.61 12.04
CA SER A 168 1.03 5.24 13.05
C SER A 168 0.97 6.11 14.32
N ARG A 169 0.06 7.08 14.44
CA ARG A 169 -0.18 7.74 15.75
C ARG A 169 -0.69 6.77 16.82
N GLU A 170 -1.12 5.57 16.43
CA GLU A 170 -1.48 4.46 17.32
C GLU A 170 -0.38 3.37 17.45
N VAL A 171 0.68 3.39 16.64
CA VAL A 171 1.75 2.37 16.62
C VAL A 171 3.12 3.05 16.43
N GLU A 172 4.03 2.91 17.40
CA GLU A 172 5.38 3.48 17.44
C GLU A 172 6.00 3.77 16.05
N LEU A 173 6.34 5.05 15.77
CA LEU A 173 6.87 5.54 14.48
C LEU A 173 8.20 4.88 14.06
N GLU A 174 8.98 4.41 15.04
CA GLU A 174 10.30 3.82 14.81
C GLU A 174 10.28 2.51 14.00
N PRO A 175 9.45 1.49 14.34
CA PRO A 175 9.32 0.28 13.54
C PRO A 175 8.96 0.52 12.08
N LEU A 176 8.12 1.51 11.80
CA LEU A 176 7.68 1.85 10.44
C LEU A 176 8.83 2.43 9.62
N LEU A 177 9.51 3.44 10.16
CA LEU A 177 10.69 4.05 9.50
C LEU A 177 11.79 3.02 9.27
N ARG A 178 12.01 2.12 10.23
CA ARG A 178 12.97 1.02 10.09
C ARG A 178 12.61 0.10 8.93
N SER A 179 11.36 -0.37 8.86
CA SER A 179 10.93 -1.27 7.78
C SER A 179 11.02 -0.61 6.41
N LEU A 180 10.61 0.66 6.31
CA LEU A 180 10.67 1.42 5.05
C LEU A 180 12.12 1.67 4.60
N MET A 181 13.00 2.10 5.50
CA MET A 181 14.43 2.31 5.19
C MET A 181 15.12 1.02 4.77
N GLN A 182 14.80 -0.11 5.42
CA GLN A 182 15.33 -1.41 5.03
C GLN A 182 14.93 -1.78 3.59
N ILE A 183 13.64 -1.64 3.25
CA ILE A 183 13.15 -1.92 1.90
C ILE A 183 13.80 -1.01 0.86
N LEU A 184 13.94 0.29 1.16
CA LEU A 184 14.53 1.25 0.23
C LEU A 184 16.01 0.96 -0.04
N ILE A 185 16.77 0.60 0.99
CA ILE A 185 18.20 0.30 0.87
C ILE A 185 18.43 -1.03 0.14
N GLU A 186 17.65 -2.07 0.46
CA GLU A 186 17.70 -3.35 -0.24
C GLU A 186 17.36 -3.20 -1.73
N ASN A 187 16.33 -2.41 -2.06
CA ASN A 187 15.93 -2.16 -3.45
C ASN A 187 16.94 -1.27 -4.21
N ALA A 188 17.56 -0.30 -3.53
CA ALA A 188 18.58 0.54 -4.12
C ALA A 188 19.94 -0.16 -4.25
N GLY A 189 20.13 -1.30 -3.60
CA GLY A 189 21.43 -1.95 -3.46
C GLY A 189 22.46 -1.08 -2.71
N ALA A 190 21.97 -0.17 -1.87
CA ALA A 190 22.81 0.79 -1.16
C ALA A 190 23.38 0.15 0.12
N GLN A 191 24.50 0.68 0.60
CA GLN A 191 25.10 0.26 1.88
C GLN A 191 24.70 1.19 3.03
N THR A 192 24.33 2.42 2.69
CA THR A 192 23.97 3.48 3.63
C THR A 192 22.80 4.26 3.06
N GLY A 193 21.82 4.62 3.89
CA GLY A 193 20.67 5.43 3.49
C GLY A 193 20.28 6.44 4.57
N TYR A 194 19.84 7.61 4.13
CA TYR A 194 19.39 8.70 4.99
C TYR A 194 18.03 9.20 4.53
N LEU A 195 17.11 9.39 5.48
CA LEU A 195 15.82 10.05 5.26
C LEU A 195 15.90 11.47 5.77
N ILE A 196 15.64 12.43 4.89
CA ILE A 196 15.68 13.86 5.19
C ILE A 196 14.28 14.43 5.03
N LEU A 197 13.77 15.10 6.07
CA LEU A 197 12.47 15.78 6.04
C LEU A 197 12.62 17.27 6.36
N GLU A 198 11.77 18.08 5.76
CA GLU A 198 11.68 19.50 6.05
C GLU A 198 10.78 19.72 7.27
N ASN A 199 11.33 20.32 8.33
CA ASN A 199 10.59 20.71 9.51
C ASN A 199 10.82 22.21 9.78
N ALA A 200 9.75 23.00 9.75
CA ALA A 200 9.79 24.45 9.99
C ALA A 200 10.83 25.24 9.13
N GLY A 201 11.13 24.76 7.92
CA GLY A 201 12.08 25.40 6.99
C GLY A 201 13.54 24.97 7.15
N GLU A 202 13.81 24.02 8.05
CA GLU A 202 15.11 23.36 8.18
C GLU A 202 15.02 21.91 7.71
N TRP A 203 16.03 21.45 6.98
CA TRP A 203 16.13 20.06 6.52
C TRP A 203 16.87 19.24 7.57
N LEU A 204 16.19 18.24 8.13
CA LEU A 204 16.67 17.41 9.22
C LEU A 204 16.75 15.95 8.81
N ILE A 205 17.75 15.23 9.32
CA ILE A 205 17.82 13.77 9.18
C ILE A 205 16.86 13.18 10.20
N GLU A 206 15.90 12.38 9.73
CA GLU A 206 14.90 11.68 10.56
C GLU A 206 15.19 10.19 10.72
N ALA A 207 15.93 9.61 9.77
CA ALA A 207 16.42 8.24 9.88
C ALA A 207 17.76 8.06 9.18
N ALA A 208 18.64 7.27 9.79
CA ALA A 208 19.91 6.86 9.20
C ALA A 208 20.06 5.34 9.30
N CYS A 209 20.62 4.74 8.26
CA CYS A 209 20.90 3.32 8.25
C CYS A 209 22.27 3.07 7.61
N ASP A 210 23.08 2.26 8.30
CA ASP A 210 24.40 1.81 7.84
C ASP A 210 24.47 0.28 7.95
N PHE A 211 24.78 -0.39 6.84
CA PHE A 211 24.91 -1.84 6.74
C PHE A 211 26.37 -2.33 6.71
N LYS A 212 27.34 -1.54 7.20
CA LYS A 212 28.74 -1.98 7.29
C LYS A 212 28.90 -3.22 8.20
N ASN A 213 29.13 -4.37 7.57
CA ASN A 213 29.79 -5.60 8.04
C ASN A 213 30.05 -5.74 9.56
N ASP A 214 29.00 -5.90 10.37
CA ASP A 214 29.16 -6.48 11.70
C ASP A 214 28.02 -7.45 11.98
N GLU A 215 28.31 -8.49 12.78
CA GLU A 215 27.47 -9.68 13.01
C GLU A 215 26.10 -9.38 13.68
N ASN A 216 25.78 -8.10 13.91
CA ASN A 216 24.44 -7.60 14.20
C ASN A 216 23.88 -6.90 12.96
N ALA A 217 23.19 -7.69 12.13
CA ALA A 217 22.52 -7.23 10.92
C ALA A 217 21.70 -5.93 11.13
N GLY A 218 22.05 -4.88 10.38
CA GLY A 218 21.13 -3.81 9.97
C GLY A 218 20.47 -3.02 11.10
N ALA A 219 21.24 -2.44 12.03
CA ALA A 219 20.69 -1.50 12.98
C ALA A 219 20.30 -0.18 12.28
N VAL A 220 19.05 -0.08 11.79
CA VAL A 220 18.45 1.21 11.45
C VAL A 220 18.34 2.02 12.75
N GLN A 221 19.08 3.13 12.80
CA GLN A 221 18.97 4.10 13.87
C GLN A 221 18.00 5.18 13.43
N VAL A 222 16.86 5.26 14.12
CA VAL A 222 15.96 6.40 13.98
C VAL A 222 16.62 7.53 14.75
N VAL A 223 17.18 8.48 14.01
CA VAL A 223 17.88 9.62 14.57
C VAL A 223 16.90 10.77 14.48
N GLN A 224 16.20 11.04 15.58
CA GLN A 224 15.20 12.12 15.59
C GLN A 224 15.92 13.47 15.55
N SER A 225 15.82 14.15 14.40
CA SER A 225 16.17 15.56 14.21
C SER A 225 17.66 15.92 14.38
N VAL A 226 18.55 15.25 13.63
CA VAL A 226 19.97 15.69 13.55
C VAL A 226 20.20 16.62 12.34
N PRO A 227 20.88 17.77 12.52
CA PRO A 227 21.26 18.65 11.43
C PRO A 227 22.19 17.94 10.42
N ILE A 228 21.99 18.23 9.13
CA ILE A 228 22.74 17.63 8.00
C ILE A 228 24.25 17.96 8.02
N ALA A 229 24.64 18.99 8.79
CA ALA A 229 25.97 19.58 8.78
C ALA A 229 27.10 18.53 8.89
N ASN A 230 27.96 18.49 7.86
CA ASN A 230 29.15 17.64 7.73
C ASN A 230 28.91 16.10 7.68
N GLN A 231 27.66 15.62 7.70
CA GLN A 231 27.37 14.18 7.64
C GLN A 231 26.95 13.69 6.26
N LEU A 232 26.57 14.61 5.36
CA LEU A 232 26.11 14.30 4.00
C LEU A 232 26.62 15.33 2.99
N PRO A 233 26.65 15.00 1.68
CA PRO A 233 27.02 15.94 0.64
C PRO A 233 25.92 17.00 0.46
N GLU A 234 26.07 18.13 1.15
CA GLU A 234 25.12 19.24 1.14
C GLU A 234 24.88 19.78 -0.27
N SER A 235 25.91 19.82 -1.13
CA SER A 235 25.75 20.33 -2.50
C SER A 235 24.79 19.49 -3.34
N ILE A 236 24.79 18.16 -3.16
CA ILE A 236 23.88 17.24 -3.85
C ILE A 236 22.46 17.40 -3.29
N ILE A 237 22.32 17.46 -1.97
CA ILE A 237 21.02 17.64 -1.31
C ILE A 237 20.37 18.96 -1.74
N GLN A 238 21.11 20.07 -1.66
CA GLN A 238 20.64 21.39 -2.08
C GLN A 238 20.28 21.43 -3.57
N TYR A 239 21.05 20.73 -4.41
CA TYR A 239 20.78 20.63 -5.83
C TYR A 239 19.45 19.90 -6.09
N VAL A 240 19.24 18.72 -5.49
CA VAL A 240 17.99 17.95 -5.63
C VAL A 240 16.80 18.73 -5.08
N ILE A 241 16.94 19.41 -3.94
CA ILE A 241 15.89 20.26 -3.35
C ILE A 241 15.50 21.40 -4.31
N ARG A 242 16.49 22.09 -4.88
CA ARG A 242 16.27 23.28 -5.72
C ARG A 242 15.79 22.93 -7.13
N THR A 243 16.32 21.88 -7.72
CA THR A 243 16.08 21.53 -9.13
C THR A 243 15.01 20.46 -9.30
N GLN A 244 14.68 19.71 -8.24
CA GLN A 244 13.79 18.55 -8.26
C GLN A 244 14.27 17.42 -9.19
N GLU A 245 15.52 17.48 -9.68
CA GLU A 245 16.12 16.44 -10.49
C GLU A 245 16.87 15.44 -9.61
N SER A 246 16.67 14.15 -9.84
CA SER A 246 17.39 13.09 -9.15
C SER A 246 18.85 13.02 -9.62
N VAL A 247 19.77 12.85 -8.68
CA VAL A 247 21.20 12.69 -8.96
C VAL A 247 21.60 11.25 -8.69
N THR A 248 22.17 10.58 -9.69
CA THR A 248 22.77 9.26 -9.54
C THR A 248 24.18 9.29 -10.11
N LEU A 249 25.17 9.03 -9.26
CA LEU A 249 26.59 9.00 -9.57
C LEU A 249 27.11 7.57 -9.35
N ASN A 250 27.68 6.96 -10.39
CA ASN A 250 28.24 5.61 -10.30
C ASN A 250 29.67 5.62 -9.76
N ASP A 251 30.33 6.77 -9.78
CA ASP A 251 31.56 7.08 -9.05
C ASP A 251 31.57 8.56 -8.66
N ALA A 252 31.15 8.87 -7.43
CA ALA A 252 31.05 10.26 -6.98
C ALA A 252 32.42 10.97 -6.87
N THR A 253 33.54 10.22 -6.89
CA THR A 253 34.89 10.81 -6.87
C THR A 253 35.36 11.26 -8.25
N CYS A 254 34.79 10.71 -9.33
CA CYS A 254 35.23 10.95 -10.70
C CYS A 254 34.11 11.48 -11.62
N GLU A 255 32.84 11.42 -11.18
CA GLU A 255 31.66 11.68 -12.01
C GLU A 255 30.82 12.86 -11.45
N GLY A 256 30.49 13.82 -12.32
CA GLY A 256 29.52 14.88 -12.04
C GLY A 256 30.10 16.23 -11.59
N ASN A 257 29.20 17.18 -11.31
CA ASN A 257 29.55 18.55 -10.89
C ASN A 257 29.82 18.69 -9.38
N PHE A 258 29.78 17.58 -8.63
CA PHE A 258 29.78 17.56 -7.16
C PHE A 258 31.11 17.07 -6.56
N ILE A 259 32.13 16.80 -7.39
CA ILE A 259 33.44 16.26 -6.98
C ILE A 259 34.18 17.19 -5.99
N SER A 260 33.87 18.49 -6.00
CA SER A 260 34.45 19.48 -5.08
C SER A 260 33.75 19.55 -3.72
N ASP A 261 32.73 18.73 -3.46
CA ASP A 261 32.04 18.70 -2.17
C ASP A 261 32.94 18.11 -1.06
N SER A 262 32.96 18.77 0.10
CA SER A 262 33.81 18.39 1.23
C SER A 262 33.54 16.96 1.72
N TYR A 263 32.29 16.51 1.66
CA TYR A 263 31.91 15.15 2.04
C TYR A 263 32.47 14.11 1.07
N ILE A 264 32.38 14.39 -0.24
CA ILE A 264 32.86 13.47 -1.29
C ILE A 264 34.37 13.35 -1.25
N GLN A 265 35.09 14.46 -1.05
CA GLN A 265 36.54 14.46 -0.92
C GLN A 265 37.02 13.68 0.31
N HIS A 266 36.30 13.78 1.43
CA HIS A 266 36.68 13.13 2.68
C HIS A 266 36.31 11.64 2.72
N ASN A 267 35.10 11.28 2.29
CA ASN A 267 34.56 9.93 2.45
C ASN A 267 34.71 9.04 1.20
N GLN A 268 35.10 9.62 0.05
CA GLN A 268 35.31 8.94 -1.23
C GLN A 268 34.27 7.85 -1.55
N PRO A 269 32.95 8.17 -1.55
CA PRO A 269 31.91 7.19 -1.80
C PRO A 269 31.96 6.72 -3.25
N LYS A 270 31.88 5.40 -3.44
CA LYS A 270 31.92 4.78 -4.78
C LYS A 270 30.64 5.03 -5.58
N SER A 271 29.50 5.29 -4.95
CA SER A 271 28.27 5.61 -5.67
C SER A 271 27.36 6.43 -4.78
N ILE A 272 26.64 7.40 -5.34
CA ILE A 272 25.66 8.22 -4.61
C ILE A 272 24.38 8.27 -5.43
N SER A 273 23.25 8.04 -4.78
CA SER A 273 21.93 8.32 -5.35
C SER A 273 21.15 9.22 -4.39
N ALA A 274 20.60 10.31 -4.92
CA ALA A 274 19.75 11.25 -4.21
C ALA A 274 18.52 11.57 -5.05
N CYS A 275 17.34 11.35 -4.48
CA CYS A 275 16.06 11.67 -5.11
C CYS A 275 15.15 12.35 -4.10
N ARG A 276 14.28 13.24 -4.60
CA ARG A 276 13.22 13.81 -3.79
C ARG A 276 12.06 12.82 -3.74
N CYS A 277 11.63 12.50 -2.53
CA CYS A 277 10.45 11.71 -2.23
C CYS A 277 9.17 12.56 -2.29
#